data_AF-A0A848XFX3-F1
#
_entry.id   AF-A0A848XFX3-F1
#
_cell.length_a   1.000
_cell.length_b   1.000
_cell.length_c   1.000
_cell.angle_alpha   90.00
_cell.angle_beta   90.00
_cell.angle_gamma   90.00
#
_symmetry.space_group_name_H-M   'P 1'
#
loop_
_entity.id
_entity.type
_entity.pdbx_description
1 polymer ?
#
loop_
_entity_poly.entity_id
_entity_poly.type
_entity_poly.pdbx_seq_one_letter_code
_entity_poly.pdbx_strand_id
1 'polypeptide(L)'
;MARHDISPIAYSSLVPLSTWRAEEGQDSAKTDEMKAASGDAGSPFRTMAGKYGVTEAQLLLRWGIQNGYAVLPKSLNPERMRQNISLSSFSIDDADMALIRTMDRGAGVAWATGDPSLAD
;
A
#
# COMPACT_ATOMS: atom_id res chain seq x y z
N MET A 1 -9.04 3.90 17.71
CA MET A 1 -10.08 4.08 16.69
C MET A 1 -11.25 3.15 16.91
N ALA A 2 -11.08 1.82 16.85
CA ALA A 2 -12.18 0.87 17.12
C ALA A 2 -12.84 1.03 18.51
N ARG A 3 -12.06 1.28 19.57
CA ARG A 3 -12.59 1.57 20.93
C ARG A 3 -13.39 2.86 21.05
N HIS A 4 -13.45 3.67 20.00
CA HIS A 4 -14.14 4.96 19.96
C HIS A 4 -15.18 5.01 18.84
N ASP A 5 -15.59 3.85 18.28
CA ASP A 5 -16.55 3.76 17.17
C ASP A 5 -16.15 4.58 15.93
N ILE A 6 -14.84 4.76 15.72
CA ILE A 6 -14.29 5.42 14.54
C ILE A 6 -13.73 4.35 13.60
N SER A 7 -14.29 4.29 12.39
CA SER A 7 -13.84 3.40 11.32
C SER A 7 -12.73 4.04 10.48
N PRO A 8 -11.49 3.54 10.55
CA PRO A 8 -10.40 4.03 9.71
C PRO A 8 -10.57 3.67 8.23
N ILE A 9 -10.24 4.63 7.37
CA ILE A 9 -10.15 4.44 5.92
C ILE A 9 -8.72 4.74 5.47
N ALA A 10 -8.05 3.74 4.88
CA ALA A 10 -6.69 3.85 4.39
C ALA A 10 -6.68 4.50 3.00
N TYR A 11 -6.30 5.78 2.93
CA TYR A 11 -5.96 6.44 1.67
C TYR A 11 -4.53 6.08 1.25
N SER A 12 -4.21 6.21 -0.04
CA SER A 12 -2.88 5.92 -0.56
C SER A 12 -2.39 4.49 -0.24
N SER A 13 -3.30 3.50 -0.24
CA SER A 13 -3.03 2.12 0.20
C SER A 13 -1.95 1.37 -0.62
N LEU A 14 -1.53 1.95 -1.74
CA LEU A 14 -0.55 1.38 -2.67
C LEU A 14 0.82 2.08 -2.61
N VAL A 15 1.09 2.94 -1.62
CA VAL A 15 2.38 3.63 -1.41
C VAL A 15 3.60 2.71 -1.60
N PRO A 16 3.62 1.45 -1.11
CA PRO A 16 4.78 0.59 -1.28
C PRO A 16 5.10 0.18 -2.72
N LEU A 17 4.23 0.42 -3.71
CA LEU A 17 4.54 0.11 -5.10
C LEU A 17 5.49 1.16 -5.71
N SER A 18 6.43 0.73 -6.55
CA SER A 18 7.29 1.66 -7.30
C SER A 18 6.51 2.53 -8.30
N THR A 19 5.36 2.03 -8.75
CA THR A 19 4.46 2.70 -9.70
C THR A 19 3.42 3.59 -9.03
N TRP A 20 3.45 3.71 -7.69
CA TRP A 20 2.54 4.61 -6.98
C TRP A 20 2.97 6.05 -7.22
N ARG A 21 2.04 6.87 -7.76
CA ARG A 21 2.25 8.30 -7.97
C ARG A 21 3.49 8.63 -8.83
N ALA A 22 3.59 7.93 -9.97
CA ALA A 22 4.74 8.03 -10.88
C ALA A 22 4.54 8.98 -12.08
N GLU A 23 3.32 9.53 -12.25
CA GLU A 23 2.99 10.40 -13.38
C GLU A 23 3.05 11.88 -13.00
N GLU A 24 3.15 12.76 -13.99
CA GLU A 24 3.07 14.21 -13.80
C GLU A 24 1.79 14.62 -13.06
N GLY A 25 1.91 15.56 -12.11
CA GLY A 25 0.81 16.01 -11.25
C GLY A 25 0.42 15.01 -10.15
N GLN A 26 1.22 13.97 -9.92
CA GLN A 26 1.04 13.03 -8.80
C GLN A 26 2.16 13.18 -7.76
N ASP A 27 2.60 14.40 -7.47
CA ASP A 27 3.74 14.62 -6.59
C ASP A 27 3.56 14.00 -5.20
N SER A 28 4.68 13.54 -4.63
CA SER A 28 4.74 12.95 -3.29
C SER A 28 6.13 13.15 -2.68
N ALA A 29 6.26 12.95 -1.37
CA ALA A 29 7.55 12.95 -0.67
C ALA A 29 8.31 11.61 -0.83
N LYS A 30 7.86 10.71 -1.71
CA LYS A 30 8.52 9.42 -1.92
C LYS A 30 9.85 9.63 -2.64
N THR A 31 10.96 9.35 -1.96
CA THR A 31 12.31 9.53 -2.51
C THR A 31 12.59 8.54 -3.64
N ASP A 32 13.62 8.82 -4.45
CA ASP A 32 14.02 7.93 -5.51
C ASP A 32 14.58 6.60 -4.97
N GLU A 33 15.21 6.60 -3.79
CA GLU A 33 15.61 5.36 -3.11
C GLU A 33 14.39 4.52 -2.72
N MET A 34 13.33 5.15 -2.19
CA MET A 34 12.08 4.45 -1.86
C MET A 34 11.43 3.85 -3.11
N LYS A 35 11.43 4.57 -4.25
CA LYS A 35 10.91 4.05 -5.53
C LYS A 35 11.74 2.87 -6.03
N ALA A 36 13.08 2.96 -5.96
CA ALA A 36 13.98 1.91 -6.36
C ALA A 36 13.80 0.64 -5.50
N ALA A 37 13.77 0.79 -4.18
CA ALA A 37 13.54 -0.33 -3.25
C ALA A 37 12.19 -1.02 -3.49
N SER A 38 11.16 -0.23 -3.83
CA SER A 38 9.83 -0.76 -4.18
C SER A 38 9.80 -1.50 -5.52
N GLY A 39 10.73 -1.19 -6.43
CA GLY A 39 10.79 -1.76 -7.78
C GLY A 39 11.65 -3.00 -7.88
N ASP A 40 12.49 -3.25 -6.87
CA ASP A 40 13.44 -4.34 -6.81
C ASP A 40 12.75 -5.71 -6.92
N ALA A 41 13.41 -6.64 -7.62
CA ALA A 41 12.89 -8.00 -7.78
C ALA A 41 12.84 -8.78 -6.46
N GLY A 42 13.67 -8.40 -5.48
CA GLY A 42 13.68 -8.89 -4.11
C GLY A 42 12.79 -8.11 -3.14
N SER A 43 11.93 -7.20 -3.63
CA SER A 43 10.92 -6.53 -2.80
C SER A 43 10.17 -7.56 -1.95
N PRO A 44 10.03 -7.35 -0.62
CA PRO A 44 9.33 -8.31 0.23
C PRO A 44 7.85 -8.47 -0.18
N PHE A 45 7.24 -7.42 -0.75
CA PHE A 45 5.87 -7.48 -1.26
C PHE A 45 5.78 -8.31 -2.54
N ARG A 46 6.78 -8.24 -3.43
CA ARG A 46 6.83 -9.07 -4.64
C ARG A 46 6.99 -10.54 -4.28
N THR A 47 7.94 -10.87 -3.42
CA THR A 47 8.16 -12.25 -2.96
C THR A 47 6.90 -12.80 -2.29
N MET A 48 6.30 -12.04 -1.39
CA MET A 48 5.09 -12.46 -0.68
C MET A 48 3.88 -12.58 -1.62
N ALA A 49 3.68 -11.66 -2.55
CA ALA A 49 2.59 -11.75 -3.52
C ALA A 49 2.72 -13.01 -4.40
N GLY A 50 3.95 -13.38 -4.75
CA GLY A 50 4.28 -14.63 -5.45
C GLY A 50 3.82 -15.89 -4.71
N LYS A 51 3.98 -15.94 -3.38
CA LYS A 51 3.50 -17.04 -2.53
C LYS A 51 1.99 -17.28 -2.66
N TYR A 52 1.21 -16.22 -2.87
CA TYR A 52 -0.24 -16.29 -3.02
C TYR A 52 -0.71 -16.31 -4.49
N GLY A 53 0.20 -16.19 -5.46
CA GLY A 53 -0.15 -16.11 -6.88
C GLY A 53 -0.96 -14.86 -7.25
N VAL A 54 -0.75 -13.75 -6.55
CA VAL A 54 -1.47 -12.47 -6.76
C VAL A 54 -0.50 -11.34 -7.10
N THR A 55 -1.02 -10.18 -7.48
CA THR A 55 -0.22 -8.97 -7.67
C THR A 55 0.17 -8.32 -6.33
N GLU A 56 1.25 -7.54 -6.32
CA GLU A 56 1.64 -6.74 -5.15
C GLU A 56 0.52 -5.80 -4.70
N ALA A 57 -0.23 -5.22 -5.66
CA ALA A 57 -1.39 -4.38 -5.36
C ALA A 57 -2.47 -5.16 -4.60
N GLN A 58 -2.82 -6.38 -5.05
CA GLN A 58 -3.79 -7.21 -4.37
C GLN A 58 -3.33 -7.59 -2.97
N LEU A 59 -2.06 -7.95 -2.80
CA LEU A 59 -1.47 -8.25 -1.48
C LEU A 59 -1.62 -7.05 -0.52
N LEU A 60 -1.21 -5.85 -0.93
CA LEU A 60 -1.28 -4.64 -0.11
C LEU A 60 -2.72 -4.26 0.27
N LEU A 61 -3.65 -4.36 -0.69
CA LEU A 61 -5.06 -4.08 -0.43
C LEU A 61 -5.70 -5.12 0.49
N ARG A 62 -5.39 -6.41 0.28
CA ARG A 62 -5.84 -7.49 1.16
C ARG A 62 -5.30 -7.35 2.57
N TRP A 63 -4.04 -6.93 2.71
CA TRP A 63 -3.45 -6.61 4.01
C TRP A 63 -4.26 -5.53 4.74
N GLY A 64 -4.62 -4.45 4.05
CA GLY A 64 -5.46 -3.39 4.63
C GLY A 64 -6.81 -3.92 5.13
N ILE A 65 -7.51 -4.70 4.29
CA ILE A 65 -8.81 -5.30 4.62
C ILE A 65 -8.70 -6.27 5.81
N GLN A 66 -7.66 -7.12 5.86
CA GLN A 66 -7.47 -8.06 6.97
C GLN A 66 -7.13 -7.39 8.30
N ASN A 67 -6.58 -6.18 8.28
CA ASN A 67 -6.43 -5.37 9.50
C ASN A 67 -7.71 -4.60 9.89
N GLY A 68 -8.81 -4.78 9.15
CA GLY A 68 -10.09 -4.12 9.40
C GLY A 68 -10.18 -2.70 8.83
N TYR A 69 -9.28 -2.32 7.92
CA TYR A 69 -9.33 -1.03 7.24
C TYR A 69 -10.18 -1.10 5.96
N ALA A 70 -11.02 -0.10 5.74
CA ALA A 70 -11.48 0.19 4.38
C ALA A 70 -10.31 0.73 3.55
N VAL A 71 -10.19 0.36 2.27
CA VAL A 71 -9.11 0.80 1.37
C VAL A 71 -9.67 1.57 0.17
N LEU A 72 -8.94 2.58 -0.30
CA LEU A 72 -9.36 3.45 -1.41
C LEU A 72 -8.32 3.48 -2.56
N PRO A 73 -8.13 2.38 -3.31
CA PRO A 73 -7.24 2.39 -4.46
C PRO A 73 -7.83 3.20 -5.63
N LYS A 74 -7.03 4.12 -6.19
CA LYS A 74 -7.37 4.87 -7.41
C LYS A 74 -6.70 4.23 -8.63
N SER A 75 -7.44 4.10 -9.74
CA SER A 75 -6.90 3.73 -11.04
C SER A 75 -7.72 4.36 -12.16
N LEU A 76 -7.06 4.76 -13.25
CA LEU A 76 -7.72 5.09 -14.53
C LEU A 76 -7.66 3.91 -15.51
N ASN A 77 -6.90 2.86 -15.18
CA ASN A 77 -6.77 1.64 -15.98
C ASN A 77 -7.86 0.62 -15.56
N PRO A 78 -8.78 0.21 -16.47
CA PRO A 78 -9.85 -0.73 -16.16
C PRO A 78 -9.39 -2.11 -15.68
N GLU A 79 -8.26 -2.60 -16.17
CA GLU A 79 -7.73 -3.89 -15.76
C GLU A 79 -7.25 -3.84 -14.30
N ARG A 80 -6.52 -2.78 -13.93
CA ARG A 80 -6.15 -2.55 -12.53
C ARG A 80 -7.37 -2.38 -11.63
N MET A 81 -8.46 -1.77 -12.11
CA MET A 81 -9.71 -1.66 -11.34
C MET A 81 -10.31 -3.05 -11.05
N ARG A 82 -10.36 -3.94 -12.05
CA ARG A 82 -10.82 -5.34 -11.85
C ARG A 82 -9.92 -6.12 -10.90
N GLN A 83 -8.60 -5.95 -11.01
CA GLN A 83 -7.65 -6.59 -10.11
C GLN A 83 -7.81 -6.09 -8.67
N ASN A 84 -7.95 -4.76 -8.47
CA ASN A 84 -8.06 -4.14 -7.15
C ASN A 84 -9.36 -4.50 -6.41
N ILE A 85 -10.43 -4.90 -7.11
CA ILE A 85 -11.67 -5.39 -6.47
C ILE A 85 -11.66 -6.90 -6.24
N SER A 86 -10.87 -7.65 -7.02
CA SER A 86 -10.72 -9.10 -6.89
C SER A 86 -9.77 -9.46 -5.74
N LEU A 87 -10.24 -9.30 -4.50
CA LEU A 87 -9.47 -9.50 -3.27
C LEU A 87 -10.01 -10.64 -2.39
N SER A 88 -11.14 -11.25 -2.74
CA SER A 88 -11.80 -12.27 -1.92
C SER A 88 -11.24 -13.69 -2.11
N SER A 89 -10.44 -13.92 -3.15
CA SER A 89 -9.95 -15.24 -3.55
C SER A 89 -8.77 -15.78 -2.74
N PHE A 90 -8.18 -14.99 -1.84
CA PHE A 90 -7.05 -15.39 -1.00
C PHE A 90 -7.06 -14.68 0.34
N SER A 91 -6.27 -15.18 1.29
CA SER A 91 -5.97 -14.52 2.57
C SER A 91 -4.48 -14.60 2.86
N ILE A 92 -3.94 -13.53 3.46
CA ILE A 92 -2.57 -13.50 3.95
C ILE A 92 -2.54 -14.24 5.28
N ASP A 93 -1.63 -15.21 5.43
CA ASP A 93 -1.49 -15.97 6.67
C ASP A 93 -0.89 -15.13 7.81
N ASP A 94 -0.99 -15.66 9.03
CA ASP A 94 -0.59 -14.93 10.24
C ASP A 94 0.91 -14.61 10.27
N ALA A 95 1.75 -15.47 9.69
CA ALA A 95 3.19 -15.28 9.66
C ALA A 95 3.57 -14.10 8.77
N ASP A 96 2.99 -14.02 7.58
CA ASP A 96 3.20 -12.91 6.64
C ASP A 96 2.57 -11.61 7.15
N MET A 97 1.39 -11.69 7.75
CA MET A 97 0.77 -10.54 8.43
C MET A 97 1.65 -10.01 9.56
N ALA A 98 2.29 -10.90 10.33
CA ALA A 98 3.24 -10.53 11.39
C ALA A 98 4.51 -9.91 10.81
N LEU A 99 5.06 -10.46 9.74
CA LEU A 99 6.24 -9.94 9.06
C LEU A 99 6.01 -8.51 8.55
N ILE A 100 4.87 -8.23 7.92
CA ILE A 100 4.55 -6.86 7.47
C ILE A 100 4.46 -5.89 8.66
N ARG A 101 3.98 -6.34 9.83
CA ARG A 101 3.92 -5.51 11.04
C ARG A 101 5.29 -5.12 11.60
N THR A 102 6.32 -5.93 11.38
CA THR A 102 7.68 -5.64 11.89
C THR A 102 8.52 -4.79 10.95
N MET A 103 8.09 -4.57 9.71
CA MET A 103 8.81 -3.74 8.75
C MET A 103 8.80 -2.26 9.19
N ASP A 104 9.96 -1.61 9.11
CA ASP A 104 10.03 -0.15 9.13
C ASP A 104 9.41 0.41 7.84
N ARG A 105 8.50 1.37 8.00
CA ARG A 105 7.71 1.96 6.91
C ARG A 105 8.08 3.42 6.65
N GLY A 106 9.05 3.95 7.39
CA GLY A 106 9.43 5.35 7.33
C GLY A 106 8.28 6.30 7.72
N ALA A 107 8.47 7.58 7.39
CA ALA A 107 7.46 8.62 7.59
C ALA A 107 6.38 8.62 6.49
N GLY A 108 5.31 9.37 6.72
CA GLY A 108 4.29 9.61 5.71
C GLY A 108 4.86 10.34 4.50
N VAL A 109 4.64 9.82 3.30
CA VAL A 109 5.17 10.39 2.04
C VAL A 109 4.08 10.99 1.15
N ALA A 110 2.86 11.16 1.68
CA ALA A 110 1.70 11.55 0.89
C ALA A 110 1.78 12.98 0.33
N TRP A 111 2.52 13.87 0.99
CA TRP A 111 2.59 15.29 0.68
C TRP A 111 4.00 15.62 0.20
N ALA A 112 4.14 16.12 -1.03
CA ALA A 112 5.44 16.64 -1.51
C ALA A 112 5.79 17.98 -0.87
N THR A 113 4.77 18.77 -0.54
CA THR A 113 4.84 20.08 0.10
C THR A 113 3.64 20.26 1.02
N GLY A 114 3.79 21.13 2.03
CA GLY A 114 2.69 21.45 2.95
C GLY A 114 2.27 20.30 3.85
N ASP A 115 3.20 19.40 4.22
CA ASP A 115 2.92 18.41 5.25
C ASP A 115 2.61 19.14 6.57
N PRO A 116 1.39 19.04 7.11
CA PRO A 116 0.99 19.77 8.31
C PRO A 116 1.74 19.30 9.56
N SER A 117 2.39 18.13 9.53
CA SER A 117 3.24 17.68 10.63
C SER A 117 4.58 18.42 10.70
N LEU A 118 4.94 19.14 9.64
CA LEU A 118 6.13 19.99 9.56
C LEU A 118 5.81 21.47 9.78
N ALA A 119 4.54 21.82 10.05
CA ALA A 119 4.15 23.18 10.36
C ALA A 119 4.46 23.48 11.85
N ASP A 120 5.10 24.62 12.11
CA ASP A 120 5.38 25.16 13.45
C ASP A 120 4.10 25.62 14.17
#